data_AF-A0A970DU84-F1
#
_entry.id   AF-A0A970DU84-F1
#
_cell.length_a   1.000
_cell.length_b   1.000
_cell.length_c   1.000
_cell.angle_alpha   90.00
_cell.angle_beta   90.00
_cell.angle_gamma   90.00
#
_symmetry.space_group_name_H-M   'P 1'
#
loop_
_entity.id
_entity.type
_entity.pdbx_description
1 polymer ?
#
loop_
_entity_poly.entity_id
_entity_poly.type
_entity_poly.pdbx_seq_one_letter_code
_entity_poly.pdbx_strand_id
1 'polypeptide(L)'
;MVKKHPGFYLVFLILFQILLIFSLPLLAQGAVPPEDPPTFSGRFTLVDADGNGTPDHLGYFLPLPASRPDVVWVCGELQAMIDQQWRTIDYTARPFTQTSGAEAALYFYGGELRRLRVNGPYRVLIEIRGVSLHASGTGGVSAPFQYGQFEAADTVLTNQGPFSTAQIQQVIYTWANENGIQLGPIQTVTFTFDRWRFDFAGGNGGYGKRIWYAPTGEINWTIY
;
A
#
# COMPACT_ATOMS: atom_id res chain seq x y z
N MET A 1 -5.85 -69.28 -21.42
CA MET A 1 -5.29 -68.73 -20.16
C MET A 1 -4.48 -67.48 -20.50
N VAL A 2 -5.01 -66.29 -20.20
CA VAL A 2 -4.35 -65.01 -20.50
C VAL A 2 -3.29 -64.75 -19.43
N LYS A 3 -2.02 -64.66 -19.82
CA LYS A 3 -0.91 -64.30 -18.92
C LYS A 3 -1.15 -62.86 -18.43
N LYS A 4 -1.55 -62.70 -17.17
CA LYS A 4 -1.63 -61.38 -16.53
C LYS A 4 -0.22 -60.84 -16.36
N HIS A 5 0.09 -59.73 -17.04
CA HIS A 5 1.38 -59.06 -16.94
C HIS A 5 1.42 -58.19 -15.67
N PRO A 6 2.14 -58.59 -14.61
CA PRO A 6 2.14 -57.85 -13.34
C PRO A 6 2.69 -56.42 -13.48
N GLY A 7 3.56 -56.17 -14.47
CA GLY A 7 4.06 -54.83 -14.79
C GLY A 7 2.99 -53.86 -15.30
N PHE A 8 1.94 -54.35 -15.98
CA PHE A 8 0.87 -53.49 -16.49
C PHE A 8 0.03 -52.91 -15.34
N TYR A 9 -0.23 -53.72 -14.31
CA TYR A 9 -0.95 -53.27 -13.12
C TYR A 9 -0.14 -52.26 -12.31
N LEU A 10 1.18 -52.44 -12.21
CA LEU A 10 2.07 -51.50 -11.53
C LEU A 10 2.08 -50.13 -12.23
N VAL A 11 2.19 -50.12 -13.55
CA VAL A 11 2.17 -48.90 -14.37
C VAL A 11 0.81 -48.18 -14.23
N PHE A 12 -0.30 -48.92 -14.24
CA PHE A 12 -1.64 -48.35 -14.08
C PHE A 12 -1.83 -47.73 -12.69
N LEU A 13 -1.28 -48.36 -11.64
CA LEU A 13 -1.36 -47.87 -10.26
C LEU A 13 -0.54 -46.60 -10.07
N ILE A 14 0.65 -46.52 -10.67
CA ILE A 14 1.50 -45.31 -10.67
C ILE A 14 0.80 -44.18 -11.43
N LEU A 15 0.26 -44.45 -12.62
CA LEU A 15 -0.50 -43.47 -13.41
C LEU A 15 -1.70 -42.94 -12.63
N PHE A 16 -2.45 -43.82 -11.97
CA PHE A 16 -3.61 -43.43 -11.16
C PHE A 16 -3.20 -42.54 -9.98
N GLN A 17 -2.12 -42.87 -9.26
CA GLN A 17 -1.62 -42.04 -8.15
C GLN A 17 -1.13 -40.67 -8.61
N ILE A 18 -0.42 -40.61 -9.75
CA ILE A 18 0.00 -39.35 -10.36
C ILE A 18 -1.24 -38.51 -10.71
N LEU A 19 -2.22 -39.10 -11.38
CA LEU A 19 -3.45 -38.42 -11.78
C LEU A 19 -4.25 -37.93 -10.56
N LEU A 20 -4.26 -38.69 -9.46
CA LEU A 20 -4.91 -38.31 -8.21
C LEU A 20 -4.22 -37.10 -7.56
N ILE A 21 -2.88 -37.11 -7.47
CA ILE A 21 -2.10 -36.00 -6.91
C ILE A 21 -2.32 -34.70 -7.72
N PHE A 22 -2.44 -34.79 -9.04
CA PHE A 22 -2.69 -33.62 -9.90
C PHE A 22 -4.17 -33.20 -9.97
N SER A 23 -5.13 -34.07 -9.68
CA SER A 23 -6.57 -33.74 -9.69
C SER A 23 -7.12 -33.24 -8.35
N LEU A 24 -6.49 -33.60 -7.22
CA LEU A 24 -6.83 -33.09 -5.89
C LEU A 24 -6.78 -31.55 -5.76
N PRO A 25 -5.77 -30.82 -6.28
CA PRO A 25 -5.78 -29.35 -6.23
C PRO A 25 -6.87 -28.72 -7.12
N LEU A 26 -7.31 -29.42 -8.17
CA LEU A 26 -8.40 -28.99 -9.07
C LEU A 26 -9.80 -29.19 -8.46
N LEU A 27 -9.97 -30.15 -7.55
CA LEU A 27 -11.21 -30.38 -6.79
C LEU A 27 -11.28 -29.56 -5.50
N ALA A 28 -10.13 -29.18 -4.92
CA ALA A 28 -10.06 -28.28 -3.76
C ALA A 28 -10.36 -26.83 -4.12
N GLN A 29 -10.19 -26.44 -5.39
CA GLN A 29 -10.73 -25.20 -5.94
C GLN A 29 -12.13 -25.46 -6.46
N GLY A 30 -13.10 -25.58 -5.55
CA GLY A 30 -14.46 -25.22 -5.86
C GLY A 30 -14.43 -23.76 -6.32
N ALA A 31 -14.34 -23.54 -7.63
CA ALA A 31 -14.47 -22.23 -8.23
C ALA A 31 -15.91 -21.78 -8.00
N VAL A 32 -16.14 -21.22 -6.81
CA VAL A 32 -17.25 -20.30 -6.59
C VAL A 32 -17.07 -19.23 -7.67
N PRO A 33 -18.10 -18.92 -8.48
CA PRO A 33 -18.01 -17.80 -9.42
C PRO A 33 -17.51 -16.57 -8.65
N PRO A 34 -16.72 -15.67 -9.26
CA PRO A 34 -16.30 -14.47 -8.56
C PRO A 34 -17.56 -13.70 -8.17
N GLU A 35 -17.98 -13.83 -6.91
CA GLU A 35 -18.87 -12.86 -6.30
C GLU A 35 -18.20 -11.51 -6.51
N ASP A 36 -18.97 -10.52 -6.96
CA ASP A 36 -18.46 -9.17 -7.06
C ASP A 36 -17.75 -8.84 -5.74
N PRO A 37 -16.49 -8.38 -5.78
CA PRO A 37 -15.73 -8.18 -4.56
C PRO A 37 -16.53 -7.29 -3.61
N PRO A 38 -16.62 -7.64 -2.32
CA PRO A 38 -17.50 -6.95 -1.40
C PRO A 38 -17.27 -5.44 -1.47
N THR A 39 -18.34 -4.66 -1.55
CA THR A 39 -18.22 -3.21 -1.58
C THR A 39 -18.26 -2.67 -0.15
N PHE A 40 -17.25 -1.89 0.23
CA PHE A 40 -17.24 -1.16 1.49
C PHE A 40 -17.92 0.20 1.34
N SER A 41 -18.69 0.61 2.34
CA SER A 41 -19.41 1.88 2.36
C SER A 41 -18.55 3.02 2.94
N GLY A 42 -17.34 3.22 2.45
CA GLY A 42 -16.51 4.36 2.83
C GLY A 42 -16.70 5.57 1.93
N ARG A 43 -16.01 6.67 2.24
CA ARG A 43 -16.07 7.92 1.48
C ARG A 43 -14.71 8.58 1.33
N PHE A 44 -14.53 9.26 0.21
CA PHE A 44 -13.38 10.13 -0.02
C PHE A 44 -13.65 11.54 0.49
N THR A 45 -12.63 12.22 1.01
CA THR A 45 -12.70 13.60 1.46
C THR A 45 -11.33 14.27 1.25
N LEU A 46 -11.33 15.53 0.84
CA LEU A 46 -10.12 16.34 0.79
C LEU A 46 -9.77 16.78 2.22
N VAL A 47 -8.51 16.60 2.60
CA VAL A 47 -8.03 16.90 3.96
C VAL A 47 -6.96 17.97 3.85
N ASP A 48 -7.06 18.95 4.74
CA ASP A 48 -6.11 20.03 4.97
C ASP A 48 -5.53 19.79 6.38
N ALA A 49 -4.39 19.11 6.43
CA ALA A 49 -3.77 18.65 7.66
C ALA A 49 -2.93 19.73 8.34
N ASP A 50 -2.36 20.66 7.57
CA ASP A 50 -1.60 21.80 8.09
C ASP A 50 -2.45 23.04 8.39
N GLY A 51 -3.69 23.09 7.91
CA GLY A 51 -4.69 24.12 8.21
C GLY A 51 -4.53 25.40 7.40
N ASN A 52 -3.84 25.36 6.26
CA ASN A 52 -3.56 26.55 5.45
C ASN A 52 -4.66 26.88 4.42
N GLY A 53 -5.71 26.06 4.33
CA GLY A 53 -6.84 26.22 3.42
C GLY A 53 -6.68 25.52 2.07
N THR A 54 -5.54 24.88 1.80
CA THR A 54 -5.29 24.06 0.61
C THR A 54 -5.25 22.59 1.01
N PRO A 55 -5.99 21.70 0.34
CA PRO A 55 -5.89 20.27 0.63
C PRO A 55 -4.48 19.74 0.42
N ASP A 56 -3.97 19.00 1.39
CA ASP A 56 -2.65 18.37 1.37
C ASP A 56 -2.74 16.83 1.37
N HIS A 57 -3.92 16.26 1.61
CA HIS A 57 -4.17 14.82 1.55
C HIS A 57 -5.52 14.48 0.91
N LEU A 58 -5.59 13.29 0.32
CA LEU A 58 -6.83 12.60 0.01
C LEU A 58 -7.13 11.61 1.14
N GLY A 59 -8.16 11.90 1.94
CA GLY A 59 -8.64 11.01 3.00
C GLY A 59 -9.67 10.02 2.47
N TYR A 60 -9.59 8.77 2.95
CA TYR A 60 -10.64 7.77 2.79
C TYR A 60 -11.10 7.29 4.17
N PHE A 61 -12.40 7.41 4.42
CA PHE A 61 -13.04 7.18 5.70
C PHE A 61 -13.97 5.98 5.62
N LEU A 62 -13.64 4.92 6.34
CA LEU A 62 -14.31 3.62 6.33
C LEU A 62 -14.98 3.35 7.68
N PRO A 63 -16.32 3.24 7.73
CA PRO A 63 -17.00 2.76 8.92
C PRO A 63 -16.50 1.36 9.31
N LEU A 64 -16.07 1.22 10.55
CA LEU A 64 -15.65 -0.06 11.12
C LEU A 64 -16.82 -0.70 11.87
N PRO A 65 -16.95 -2.04 11.83
CA PRO A 65 -17.96 -2.73 12.63
C PRO A 65 -17.71 -2.51 14.13
N ALA A 66 -18.81 -2.46 14.90
CA ALA A 66 -18.77 -2.28 16.34
C ALA A 66 -18.14 -3.48 17.06
N SER A 67 -18.42 -4.70 16.57
CA SER A 67 -17.74 -5.91 17.01
C SER A 67 -16.54 -6.18 16.10
N ARG A 68 -15.34 -6.09 16.65
CA ARG A 68 -14.08 -6.32 15.92
C ARG A 68 -12.98 -6.82 16.87
N PRO A 69 -11.95 -7.51 16.34
CA PRO A 69 -10.75 -7.86 17.11
C PRO A 69 -10.09 -6.64 17.77
N ASP A 70 -9.27 -6.89 18.79
CA ASP A 70 -8.56 -5.84 19.54
C ASP A 70 -7.73 -4.92 18.66
N VAL A 71 -7.10 -5.49 17.63
CA VAL A 71 -6.35 -4.78 16.60
C VAL A 71 -6.78 -5.30 15.23
N VAL A 72 -7.16 -4.37 14.35
CA VAL A 72 -7.40 -4.62 12.93
C VAL A 72 -6.52 -3.68 12.11
N TRP A 73 -5.86 -4.23 11.10
CA TRP A 73 -5.16 -3.45 10.08
C TRP A 73 -6.11 -3.16 8.95
N VAL A 74 -6.22 -1.89 8.58
CA VAL A 74 -6.94 -1.47 7.37
C VAL A 74 -5.89 -0.98 6.39
N CYS A 75 -5.85 -1.65 5.25
CA CYS A 75 -4.97 -1.37 4.13
C CYS A 75 -5.79 -0.78 2.99
N GLY A 76 -5.27 0.25 2.34
CA GLY A 76 -5.86 0.88 1.18
C GLY A 76 -4.87 0.98 0.04
N GLU A 77 -5.21 0.39 -1.08
CA GLU A 77 -4.51 0.58 -2.35
C GLU A 77 -5.26 1.65 -3.16
N LEU A 78 -4.63 2.82 -3.34
CA LEU A 78 -5.19 3.89 -4.15
C LEU A 78 -4.87 3.65 -5.62
N GLN A 79 -5.90 3.75 -6.44
CA GLN A 79 -5.81 3.59 -7.88
C GLN A 79 -6.41 4.79 -8.60
N ALA A 80 -5.86 5.11 -9.76
CA ALA A 80 -6.40 6.11 -10.68
C ALA A 80 -6.59 5.51 -12.07
N MET A 81 -7.48 6.13 -12.85
CA MET A 81 -7.70 5.76 -14.24
C MET A 81 -6.62 6.38 -15.13
N ILE A 82 -5.67 5.57 -15.62
CA ILE A 82 -4.57 5.99 -16.50
C ILE A 82 -4.63 5.11 -17.75
N ASP A 83 -4.70 5.72 -18.93
CA ASP A 83 -4.85 5.01 -20.21
C ASP A 83 -6.03 4.02 -20.22
N GLN A 84 -7.18 4.43 -19.66
CA GLN A 84 -8.40 3.61 -19.52
C GLN A 84 -8.22 2.36 -18.62
N GLN A 85 -7.16 2.31 -17.82
CA GLN A 85 -6.92 1.23 -16.87
C GLN A 85 -6.76 1.78 -15.46
N TRP A 86 -7.33 1.07 -14.50
CA TRP A 86 -7.05 1.34 -13.09
C TRP A 86 -5.62 0.92 -12.78
N ARG A 87 -4.79 1.88 -12.35
CA ARG A 87 -3.40 1.64 -11.95
C ARG A 87 -3.20 2.10 -10.51
N THR A 88 -2.49 1.28 -9.75
CA THR A 88 -2.02 1.61 -8.41
C THR A 88 -1.10 2.82 -8.48
N ILE A 89 -1.37 3.80 -7.62
CA ILE A 89 -0.56 5.02 -7.51
C ILE A 89 -0.04 5.25 -6.09
N ASP A 90 -0.69 4.66 -5.08
CA ASP A 90 -0.24 4.73 -3.69
C ASP A 90 -0.82 3.58 -2.86
N TYR A 91 -0.24 3.36 -1.68
CA TYR A 91 -0.69 2.39 -0.70
C TYR A 91 -0.49 2.96 0.71
N THR A 92 -1.45 2.71 1.59
CA THR A 92 -1.30 3.00 3.02
C THR A 92 -1.93 1.90 3.86
N ALA A 93 -1.33 1.61 5.01
CA ALA A 93 -1.85 0.65 5.98
C ALA A 93 -1.74 1.20 7.40
N ARG A 94 -2.86 1.12 8.13
CA ARG A 94 -2.94 1.65 9.50
C ARG A 94 -3.62 0.66 10.45
N PRO A 95 -3.07 0.47 11.67
CA PRO A 95 -3.74 -0.31 12.69
C PRO A 95 -4.83 0.52 13.37
N PHE A 96 -5.95 -0.13 13.68
CA PHE A 96 -7.05 0.41 14.46
C PHE A 96 -7.34 -0.52 15.63
N THR A 97 -7.45 0.07 16.80
CA THR A 97 -7.75 -0.62 18.06
C THR A 97 -9.24 -0.55 18.40
N GLN A 98 -9.69 -1.27 19.43
CA GLN A 98 -11.04 -1.07 20.00
C GLN A 98 -11.27 0.34 20.53
N THR A 99 -10.22 1.02 21.01
CA THR A 99 -10.28 2.42 21.45
C THR A 99 -10.24 3.41 20.29
N SER A 100 -9.90 2.97 19.08
CA SER A 100 -10.04 3.79 17.89
C SER A 100 -11.52 4.04 17.61
N GLY A 101 -11.85 5.18 17.01
CA GLY A 101 -13.24 5.55 16.73
C GLY A 101 -14.01 4.53 15.89
N ALA A 102 -15.28 4.81 15.62
CA ALA A 102 -16.14 3.97 14.78
C ALA A 102 -15.72 3.97 13.29
N GLU A 103 -14.69 4.72 12.92
CA GLU A 103 -14.29 4.96 11.54
C GLU A 103 -12.76 4.89 11.41
N ALA A 104 -12.31 4.13 10.41
CA ALA A 104 -10.93 4.10 9.98
C ALA A 104 -10.67 5.21 8.96
N ALA A 105 -9.61 5.98 9.19
CA ALA A 105 -9.14 6.99 8.26
C ALA A 105 -7.80 6.57 7.65
N LEU A 106 -7.79 6.44 6.32
CA LEU A 106 -6.61 6.26 5.49
C LEU A 106 -6.30 7.59 4.81
N TYR A 107 -5.02 7.95 4.72
CA TYR A 107 -4.59 9.20 4.10
C TYR A 107 -3.58 8.92 3.01
N PHE A 108 -3.81 9.49 1.83
CA PHE A 108 -2.90 9.46 0.69
C PHE A 108 -2.34 10.86 0.51
N TYR A 109 -1.01 10.98 0.43
CA TYR A 109 -0.34 12.28 0.43
C TYR A 109 -0.57 13.03 -0.89
N GLY A 110 -1.17 14.21 -0.80
CA GLY A 110 -1.57 15.04 -1.95
C GLY A 110 -0.38 15.54 -2.76
N GLY A 111 0.78 15.72 -2.11
CA GLY A 111 2.03 16.09 -2.79
C GLY A 111 2.43 15.08 -3.88
N GLU A 112 2.19 13.79 -3.66
CA GLU A 112 2.45 12.76 -4.69
C GLU A 112 1.44 12.79 -5.82
N LEU A 113 0.16 12.98 -5.52
CA LEU A 113 -0.87 13.13 -6.54
C LEU A 113 -0.54 14.31 -7.47
N ARG A 114 -0.12 15.43 -6.87
CA ARG A 114 0.36 16.63 -7.59
C ARG A 114 1.60 16.33 -8.42
N ARG A 115 2.62 15.69 -7.84
CA ARG A 115 3.89 15.38 -8.52
C ARG A 115 3.69 14.43 -9.71
N LEU A 116 2.87 13.40 -9.53
CA LEU A 116 2.52 12.43 -10.57
C LEU A 116 1.60 13.02 -11.65
N ARG A 117 0.96 14.17 -11.37
CA ARG A 117 -0.02 14.84 -12.24
C ARG A 117 -1.20 13.92 -12.61
N VAL A 118 -1.64 13.13 -11.64
CA VAL A 118 -2.72 12.16 -11.84
C VAL A 118 -4.02 12.75 -11.31
N ASN A 119 -5.01 12.92 -12.20
CA ASN A 119 -6.35 13.32 -11.81
C ASN A 119 -7.18 12.11 -11.36
N GLY A 120 -8.19 12.38 -10.55
CA GLY A 120 -9.29 11.44 -10.30
C GLY A 120 -10.21 11.27 -11.52
N PRO A 121 -11.22 10.39 -11.43
CA PRO A 121 -11.67 9.74 -10.21
C PRO A 121 -10.67 8.71 -9.70
N TYR A 122 -10.54 8.63 -8.38
CA TYR A 122 -9.74 7.64 -7.69
C TYR A 122 -10.63 6.48 -7.23
N ARG A 123 -10.07 5.28 -7.17
CA ARG A 123 -10.68 4.10 -6.55
C ARG A 123 -9.77 3.64 -5.43
N VAL A 124 -10.34 3.12 -4.35
CA VAL A 124 -9.54 2.44 -3.32
C VAL A 124 -9.94 0.97 -3.26
N LEU A 125 -8.95 0.07 -3.23
CA LEU A 125 -9.15 -1.31 -2.83
C LEU A 125 -8.80 -1.42 -1.35
N ILE A 126 -9.69 -2.03 -0.58
CA ILE A 126 -9.57 -2.13 0.87
C ILE A 126 -9.31 -3.59 1.24
N GLU A 127 -8.36 -3.78 2.15
CA GLU A 127 -8.12 -5.04 2.82
C GLU A 127 -8.10 -4.82 4.33
N ILE A 128 -8.90 -5.59 5.06
CA ILE A 128 -8.97 -5.58 6.52
C ILE A 128 -8.41 -6.91 7.02
N ARG A 129 -7.39 -6.83 7.89
CA ARG A 129 -6.72 -8.00 8.50
C ARG A 129 -6.74 -7.91 10.02
N GLY A 130 -7.09 -9.00 10.68
CA GLY A 130 -7.04 -9.12 12.14
C GLY A 130 -6.97 -10.58 12.55
N VAL A 131 -6.95 -10.84 13.86
CA VAL A 131 -6.99 -12.23 14.37
C VAL A 131 -8.29 -12.88 13.90
N SER A 132 -8.16 -13.91 13.06
CA SER A 132 -9.29 -14.62 12.43
C SER A 132 -10.24 -13.72 11.61
N LEU A 133 -9.76 -12.56 11.16
CA LEU A 133 -10.51 -11.63 10.31
C LEU A 133 -9.71 -11.36 9.03
N HIS A 134 -10.33 -11.63 7.88
CA HIS A 134 -9.82 -11.22 6.58
C HIS A 134 -11.01 -10.83 5.71
N ALA A 135 -11.01 -9.58 5.24
CA ALA A 135 -12.01 -9.06 4.30
C ALA A 135 -11.31 -8.18 3.27
N SER A 136 -11.63 -8.34 1.99
CA SER A 136 -11.03 -7.57 0.91
C SER A 136 -12.09 -7.17 -0.11
N GLY A 137 -12.01 -5.97 -0.65
CA GLY A 137 -13.11 -5.42 -1.44
C GLY A 137 -12.83 -4.04 -2.01
N THR A 138 -13.78 -3.49 -2.76
CA THR A 138 -13.65 -2.11 -3.28
C THR A 138 -14.25 -1.12 -2.28
N GLY A 139 -13.56 -0.01 -2.02
CA GLY A 139 -14.05 1.08 -1.17
C GLY A 139 -14.87 2.13 -1.90
N GLY A 140 -15.17 1.91 -3.19
CA GLY A 140 -15.85 2.87 -4.04
C GLY A 140 -14.90 3.79 -4.80
N VAL A 141 -15.49 4.81 -5.42
CA VAL A 141 -14.84 5.72 -6.37
C VAL A 141 -15.07 7.16 -5.91
N SER A 142 -14.04 7.99 -5.96
CA SER A 142 -14.08 9.40 -5.57
C SER A 142 -14.75 10.28 -6.62
N ALA A 143 -15.04 11.53 -6.25
CA ALA A 143 -15.26 12.59 -7.23
C ALA A 143 -13.99 12.80 -8.11
N PRO A 144 -14.12 13.40 -9.31
CA PRO A 144 -12.99 13.62 -10.23
C PRO A 144 -12.09 14.81 -9.80
N PHE A 145 -11.46 14.68 -8.63
CA PHE A 145 -10.53 15.69 -8.09
C PHE A 145 -9.34 15.90 -9.03
N GLN A 146 -8.86 17.12 -9.12
CA GLN A 146 -7.73 17.48 -9.96
C GLN A 146 -6.43 17.48 -9.14
N TYR A 147 -5.33 16.98 -9.69
CA TYR A 147 -4.04 16.95 -8.99
C TYR A 147 -3.59 18.35 -8.52
N GLY A 148 -4.00 19.40 -9.26
CA GLY A 148 -3.65 20.79 -8.95
C GLY A 148 -4.36 21.35 -7.72
N GLN A 149 -5.40 20.67 -7.21
CA GLN A 149 -6.09 21.03 -5.97
C GLN A 149 -5.28 20.66 -4.73
N PHE A 150 -4.32 19.74 -4.87
CA PHE A 150 -3.45 19.32 -3.78
C PHE A 150 -2.19 20.16 -3.76
N GLU A 151 -1.65 20.41 -2.58
CA GLU A 151 -0.31 20.91 -2.39
C GLU A 151 0.67 19.83 -1.91
N ALA A 152 1.96 20.16 -1.97
CA ALA A 152 3.01 19.35 -1.37
C ALA A 152 3.38 19.96 0.00
N ALA A 153 2.54 19.72 1.00
CA ALA A 153 2.75 20.23 2.36
C ALA A 153 3.91 19.54 3.06
N ASP A 154 4.52 20.20 4.03
CA ASP A 154 5.57 19.59 4.87
C ASP A 154 4.99 18.51 5.80
N THR A 155 3.75 18.70 6.25
CA THR A 155 3.02 17.76 7.11
C THR A 155 2.55 16.55 6.30
N VAL A 156 2.89 15.35 6.78
CA VAL A 156 2.46 14.06 6.21
C VAL A 156 1.74 13.25 7.28
N LEU A 157 0.50 12.82 7.00
CA LEU A 157 -0.29 11.96 7.87
C LEU A 157 0.08 10.48 7.67
N THR A 158 0.90 9.94 8.58
CA THR A 158 1.36 8.55 8.51
C THR A 158 0.57 7.61 9.43
N ASN A 159 0.86 6.32 9.35
CA ASN A 159 0.28 5.33 10.26
C ASN A 159 0.73 5.45 11.72
N GLN A 160 1.84 6.15 12.00
CA GLN A 160 2.33 6.47 13.36
C GLN A 160 1.92 7.88 13.81
N GLY A 161 1.17 8.63 12.99
CA GLY A 161 0.76 10.00 13.27
C GLY A 161 1.31 11.02 12.25
N PRO A 162 1.05 12.32 12.47
CA PRO A 162 1.58 13.38 11.62
C PRO A 162 3.10 13.54 11.82
N PHE A 163 3.85 13.68 10.74
CA PHE A 163 5.28 14.00 10.75
C PHE A 163 5.58 15.12 9.77
N SER A 164 6.60 15.91 10.08
CA SER A 164 7.15 16.91 9.16
C SER A 164 8.25 16.28 8.28
N THR A 165 8.16 16.49 6.98
CA THR A 165 9.20 16.04 6.03
C THR A 165 10.54 16.71 6.32
N ALA A 166 10.55 17.98 6.71
CA ALA A 166 11.75 18.69 7.14
C ALA A 166 12.38 18.08 8.40
N GLN A 167 11.57 17.63 9.36
CA GLN A 167 12.08 16.92 10.54
C GLN A 167 12.72 15.58 10.15
N ILE A 168 12.07 14.80 9.29
CA ILE A 168 12.63 13.52 8.80
C ILE A 168 13.93 13.76 8.02
N GLN A 169 13.98 14.81 7.21
CA GLN A 169 15.19 15.21 6.50
C GLN A 169 16.35 15.48 7.48
N GLN A 170 16.08 16.15 8.61
CA GLN A 170 17.08 16.38 9.63
C GLN A 170 17.56 15.08 10.29
N VAL A 171 16.65 14.14 10.57
CA VAL A 171 16.99 12.80 11.09
C VAL A 171 17.92 12.07 10.12
N ILE A 172 17.63 12.13 8.82
CA ILE A 172 18.47 11.52 7.78
C ILE A 172 19.87 12.15 7.74
N TYR A 173 19.98 13.48 7.82
CA TYR A 173 21.30 14.13 7.87
C TYR A 173 22.11 13.73 9.10
N THR A 174 21.48 13.67 10.27
CA THR A 174 22.13 13.21 11.51
C THR A 174 22.60 11.77 11.36
N TRP A 175 21.72 10.85 10.96
CA TRP A 175 22.05 9.45 10.73
C TRP A 175 23.19 9.28 9.70
N ALA A 176 23.16 10.03 8.61
CA ALA A 176 24.20 9.92 7.58
C ALA A 176 25.56 10.37 8.10
N ASN A 177 25.61 11.46 8.88
CA ASN A 177 26.84 11.93 9.53
C ASN A 177 27.40 10.90 10.51
N GLU A 178 26.54 10.30 11.35
CA GLU A 178 26.93 9.26 12.31
C GLU A 178 27.47 8.00 11.62
N ASN A 179 27.01 7.70 10.41
CA ASN A 179 27.44 6.54 9.62
C ASN A 179 28.54 6.87 8.59
N GLY A 180 29.07 8.09 8.58
CA GLY A 180 30.10 8.52 7.63
C GLY A 180 29.63 8.55 6.17
N ILE A 181 28.33 8.67 5.95
CA ILE A 181 27.70 8.71 4.62
C ILE A 181 27.63 10.15 4.15
N GLN A 182 28.43 10.49 3.13
CA GLN A 182 28.37 11.82 2.53
C GLN A 182 27.15 11.96 1.62
N LEU A 183 26.22 12.81 2.02
CA LEU A 183 25.06 13.23 1.22
C LEU A 183 25.40 14.51 0.44
N GLY A 184 25.06 14.55 -0.85
CA GLY A 184 25.08 15.78 -1.63
C GLY A 184 23.79 16.59 -1.45
N PRO A 185 23.52 17.58 -2.32
CA PRO A 185 22.28 18.33 -2.26
C PRO A 185 21.07 17.44 -2.57
N ILE A 186 19.99 17.68 -1.85
CA ILE A 186 18.70 17.02 -2.07
C ILE A 186 18.15 17.37 -3.46
N GLN A 187 17.69 16.36 -4.19
CA GLN A 187 17.11 16.52 -5.53
C GLN A 187 15.60 16.31 -5.52
N THR A 188 15.13 15.30 -4.79
CA THR A 188 13.71 14.94 -4.78
C THR A 188 13.35 14.32 -3.44
N VAL A 189 12.15 14.68 -2.96
CA VAL A 189 11.50 14.05 -1.82
C VAL A 189 10.14 13.57 -2.27
N THR A 190 9.80 12.32 -1.93
CA THR A 190 8.48 11.75 -2.17
C THR A 190 8.00 11.01 -0.94
N PHE A 191 6.69 10.92 -0.74
CA PHE A 191 6.09 10.05 0.28
C PHE A 191 5.02 9.15 -0.33
N THR A 192 5.35 7.87 -0.49
CA THR A 192 4.48 6.85 -1.11
C THR A 192 4.67 5.54 -0.37
N PHE A 193 3.66 4.67 -0.33
CA PHE A 193 3.77 3.34 0.30
C PHE A 193 4.21 3.44 1.77
N ASP A 194 3.66 4.41 2.50
CA ASP A 194 4.00 4.76 3.88
C ASP A 194 5.50 4.97 4.15
N ARG A 195 6.27 5.42 3.15
CA ARG A 195 7.71 5.68 3.28
C ARG A 195 8.10 6.97 2.58
N TRP A 196 8.97 7.75 3.22
CA TRP A 196 9.67 8.81 2.52
C TRP A 196 10.78 8.21 1.66
N ARG A 197 11.00 8.81 0.49
CA ARG A 197 12.18 8.60 -0.35
C ARG A 197 12.87 9.95 -0.55
N PHE A 198 14.13 10.01 -0.17
CA PHE A 198 15.00 11.16 -0.36
C PHE A 198 16.08 10.79 -1.38
N ASP A 199 16.09 11.49 -2.49
CA ASP A 199 17.09 11.37 -3.55
C ASP A 199 18.10 12.50 -3.42
N PHE A 200 19.37 12.18 -3.19
CA PHE A 200 20.48 13.11 -3.05
C PHE A 200 21.42 12.98 -4.24
N ALA A 201 21.87 14.12 -4.76
CA ALA A 201 22.90 14.15 -5.79
C ALA A 201 24.24 13.63 -5.25
N GLY A 202 25.11 13.20 -6.15
CA GLY A 202 26.50 12.91 -5.82
C GLY A 202 27.28 14.17 -5.46
N GLY A 203 28.09 14.12 -4.40
CA GLY A 203 29.06 15.17 -4.11
C GLY A 203 30.35 14.98 -4.91
N ASN A 204 30.93 16.06 -5.45
CA ASN A 204 32.26 16.10 -6.10
C ASN A 204 32.60 14.88 -6.99
N GLY A 205 31.72 14.50 -7.91
CA GLY A 205 31.94 13.39 -8.84
C GLY A 205 31.66 11.98 -8.28
N GLY A 206 31.16 11.89 -7.04
CA GLY A 206 30.64 10.65 -6.46
C GLY A 206 29.22 10.32 -6.95
N TYR A 207 28.74 9.13 -6.59
CA TYR A 207 27.40 8.67 -6.92
C TYR A 207 26.31 9.30 -6.04
N GLY A 208 25.08 9.38 -6.60
CA GLY A 208 23.90 9.79 -5.87
C GLY A 208 23.52 8.78 -4.80
N LYS A 209 22.71 9.22 -3.83
CA LYS A 209 22.23 8.36 -2.74
C LYS A 209 20.73 8.48 -2.63
N ARG A 210 20.07 7.33 -2.58
CA ARG A 210 18.65 7.22 -2.31
C ARG A 210 18.46 6.66 -0.92
N ILE A 211 17.67 7.34 -0.11
CA ILE A 211 17.36 6.95 1.26
C ILE A 211 15.86 6.76 1.37
N TRP A 212 15.44 5.64 1.95
CA TRP A 212 14.07 5.39 2.36
C TRP A 212 13.98 5.47 3.88
N TYR A 213 12.99 6.20 4.37
CA TYR A 213 12.69 6.32 5.79
C TYR A 213 11.24 5.87 6.04
N ALA A 214 11.05 4.92 6.94
CA ALA A 214 9.72 4.53 7.40
C ALA A 214 9.35 5.29 8.68
N PRO A 215 8.06 5.61 8.92
CA PRO A 215 7.60 6.26 10.16
C PRO A 215 7.99 5.52 11.46
N THR A 216 8.32 4.22 11.37
CA THR A 216 8.84 3.41 12.48
C THR A 216 10.31 3.71 12.84
N GLY A 217 11.00 4.57 12.07
CA GLY A 217 12.42 4.89 12.22
C GLY A 217 13.36 4.01 11.40
N GLU A 218 12.84 3.06 10.62
CA GLU A 218 13.65 2.23 9.73
C GLU A 218 14.25 3.07 8.60
N ILE A 219 15.58 2.99 8.44
CA ILE A 219 16.32 3.68 7.37
C ILE A 219 17.00 2.64 6.48
N ASN A 220 16.71 2.69 5.19
CA ASN A 220 17.40 1.92 4.14
C ASN A 220 18.00 2.87 3.12
N TRP A 221 19.11 2.50 2.49
CA TRP A 221 19.70 3.35 1.45
C TRP A 221 20.42 2.56 0.37
N THR A 222 20.61 3.20 -0.78
CA THR A 222 21.38 2.68 -1.90
C THR A 222 22.07 3.79 -2.68
N ILE A 223 22.98 3.39 -3.55
CA ILE A 223 23.70 4.25 -4.49
C ILE A 223 22.98 4.20 -5.85
N TYR A 224 22.92 5.32 -6.57
CA TYR A 224 22.42 5.37 -7.94
C TYR A 224 23.19 6.37 -8.82
#